data_AF-A0ABD0ZM88-F1
#
_entry.id   AF-A0ABD0ZM88-F1
#
_cell.length_a   1.000
_cell.length_b   1.000
_cell.length_c   1.000
_cell.angle_alpha   90.00
_cell.angle_beta   90.00
_cell.angle_gamma   90.00
#
_symmetry.space_group_name_H-M   'P 1'
#
loop_
_entity.id
_entity.type
_entity.pdbx_description
1 polymer ?
#
loop_
_entity_poly.entity_id
_entity_poly.type
_entity_poly.pdbx_seq_one_letter_code
_entity_poly.pdbx_strand_id
1 'polypeptide(L)'
;MRTSTVQAQGSRFRLWIRATSRWFLFCLRSEGFEHYRCDRNLSMGMNLGNMSKMLKCAGNDDIITIKADDGSDTVTFMFESPTQDKIADFEMKLMDIDSEHLGIPDAEYHSIVRMPSGEFSRICKDLSSIGDTVVISVTKEGVKFSTAGDIGTANIVLRQNTTVDKPEDAIVIEMNEPVSLSFALRYMNSFTKATPLSETVTISLSSELPVVVEYKNHMH
;
A
#
# COMPACT_ATOMS: atom_id res chain seq x y z
N MET A 1 -10.94 -14.86 -8.10
CA MET A 1 -10.95 -14.57 -6.64
C MET A 1 -9.63 -13.92 -6.27
N ARG A 2 -9.61 -12.78 -5.57
CA ARG A 2 -8.37 -12.22 -5.01
C ARG A 2 -8.17 -12.89 -3.66
N THR A 3 -7.29 -13.89 -3.59
CA THR A 3 -6.89 -14.50 -2.32
C THR A 3 -5.86 -13.61 -1.64
N SER A 4 -5.90 -13.51 -0.33
CA SER A 4 -4.95 -12.70 0.43
C SER A 4 -4.60 -13.41 1.71
N THR A 5 -3.31 -13.44 2.00
CA THR A 5 -2.77 -14.10 3.18
C THR A 5 -2.33 -13.02 4.13
N VAL A 6 -2.95 -12.99 5.30
CA VAL A 6 -2.50 -12.16 6.42
C VAL A 6 -1.56 -13.01 7.25
N GLN A 7 -0.36 -12.52 7.49
CA GLN A 7 0.65 -13.15 8.32
C GLN A 7 0.98 -12.23 9.49
N ALA A 8 0.75 -12.72 10.71
CA ALA A 8 1.30 -12.10 11.91
C ALA A 8 2.59 -12.85 12.26
N GLN A 9 3.72 -12.14 12.25
CA GLN A 9 5.03 -12.73 12.55
C GLN A 9 5.89 -11.74 13.33
N GLY A 10 6.27 -12.13 14.56
CA GLY A 10 7.12 -11.31 15.42
C GLY A 10 6.50 -9.95 15.71
N SER A 11 7.22 -8.86 15.44
CA SER A 11 6.78 -7.48 15.64
C SER A 11 6.06 -6.86 14.43
N ARG A 12 5.58 -7.67 13.48
CA ARG A 12 4.94 -7.16 12.25
C ARG A 12 3.67 -7.92 11.90
N PHE A 13 2.64 -7.16 11.57
CA PHE A 13 1.44 -7.65 10.89
C PHE A 13 1.58 -7.36 9.40
N ARG A 14 1.68 -8.41 8.59
CA ARG A 14 1.88 -8.32 7.14
C ARG A 14 0.65 -8.85 6.43
N LEU A 15 0.13 -8.10 5.45
CA LEU A 15 -0.91 -8.55 4.56
C LEU A 15 -0.32 -8.64 3.15
N TRP A 16 -0.24 -9.87 2.65
CA TRP A 16 0.17 -10.19 1.28
C TRP A 16 -1.06 -10.35 0.40
N ILE A 17 -1.18 -9.51 -0.61
CA ILE A 17 -2.25 -9.58 -1.59
C ILE A 17 -1.65 -10.04 -2.91
N ARG A 18 -2.02 -11.25 -3.36
CA ARG A 18 -1.64 -11.76 -4.67
C ARG A 18 -2.67 -11.31 -5.70
N ALA A 19 -2.24 -10.47 -6.64
CA ALA A 19 -3.01 -10.10 -7.82
C ALA A 19 -2.35 -10.68 -9.06
N THR A 20 -2.75 -11.90 -9.43
CA THR A 20 -2.13 -12.69 -10.52
C THR A 20 -0.62 -12.87 -10.33
N SER A 21 0.20 -12.01 -10.95
CA SER A 21 1.67 -12.05 -10.93
C SER A 21 2.29 -10.89 -10.15
N ARG A 22 1.49 -10.21 -9.31
CA ARG A 22 1.91 -9.02 -8.55
C ARG A 22 1.59 -9.19 -7.09
N TRP A 23 2.47 -8.68 -6.25
CA TRP A 23 2.33 -8.72 -4.80
C TRP A 23 2.13 -7.31 -4.28
N PHE A 24 1.14 -7.15 -3.41
CA PHE A 24 1.02 -5.98 -2.56
C PHE A 24 1.36 -6.43 -1.16
N LEU A 25 2.27 -5.72 -0.52
CA LEU A 25 2.56 -5.90 0.88
C LEU A 25 2.02 -4.69 1.63
N PHE A 26 1.14 -4.95 2.58
CA PHE A 26 0.80 -4.00 3.63
C PHE A 26 1.49 -4.48 4.91
N CYS A 27 2.12 -3.58 5.65
CA CYS A 27 2.90 -3.93 6.83
C CYS A 27 2.62 -2.92 7.94
N LEU A 28 2.03 -3.40 9.04
CA LEU A 28 1.89 -2.64 10.29
C LEU A 28 2.92 -3.16 11.28
N ARG A 29 3.65 -2.24 11.91
CA ARG A 29 4.60 -2.58 12.99
C ARG A 29 3.83 -2.73 14.30
N SER A 30 4.32 -3.59 15.19
CA SER A 30 3.72 -3.83 16.51
C SER A 30 3.63 -2.54 17.35
N GLU A 31 4.57 -1.61 17.15
CA GLU A 31 4.57 -0.28 17.77
C GLU A 31 3.35 0.58 17.37
N GLY A 32 2.70 0.23 16.26
CA GLY A 32 1.48 0.89 15.80
C GLY A 32 0.19 0.38 16.43
N PHE A 33 0.29 -0.52 17.41
CA PHE A 33 -0.86 -1.07 18.13
C PHE A 33 -0.71 -0.76 19.62
N GLU A 34 -1.79 -0.32 20.25
CA GLU A 34 -1.83 -0.15 21.71
C GLU A 34 -1.55 -1.47 22.44
N HIS A 35 -2.11 -2.55 21.93
CA HIS A 35 -1.84 -3.91 22.40
C HIS A 35 -1.54 -4.83 21.22
N TYR A 36 -0.35 -5.43 21.24
CA TYR A 36 0.05 -6.42 20.26
C TYR A 36 0.60 -7.67 20.96
N ARG A 37 -0.02 -8.82 20.70
CA ARG A 37 0.43 -10.12 21.18
C ARG A 37 0.36 -11.14 20.05
N CYS A 38 1.50 -11.72 19.71
CA CYS A 38 1.63 -12.77 18.70
C CYS A 38 2.61 -13.82 19.24
N ASP A 39 2.08 -14.84 19.91
CA ASP A 39 2.89 -15.85 20.58
C ASP A 39 3.56 -16.82 19.59
N ARG A 40 2.94 -17.00 18.41
CA ARG A 40 3.41 -17.85 17.31
C ARG A 40 3.10 -17.21 15.97
N ASN A 41 3.89 -17.55 14.95
CA ASN A 41 3.60 -17.11 13.59
C ASN A 41 2.25 -17.68 13.16
N LEU A 42 1.31 -16.80 12.85
CA LEU A 42 -0.05 -17.16 12.46
C LEU A 42 -0.32 -16.68 11.03
N SER A 43 -0.83 -17.58 10.19
CA SER A 43 -1.24 -17.28 8.82
C SER A 43 -2.76 -17.41 8.72
N MET A 44 -3.44 -16.31 8.41
CA MET A 44 -4.88 -16.22 8.26
C MET A 44 -5.21 -15.95 6.80
N GLY A 45 -5.81 -16.93 6.12
CA GLY A 45 -6.32 -16.72 4.77
C GLY A 45 -7.63 -15.97 4.81
N MET A 46 -7.65 -14.74 4.28
CA MET A 46 -8.81 -13.85 4.41
C MET A 46 -9.37 -13.42 3.04
N ASN A 47 -10.70 -13.39 2.93
CA ASN A 47 -11.35 -12.73 1.83
C ASN A 47 -11.43 -11.22 2.10
N LEU A 48 -10.60 -10.42 1.43
CA LEU A 48 -10.55 -8.97 1.64
C LEU A 48 -11.89 -8.26 1.36
N GLY A 49 -12.72 -8.82 0.48
CA GLY A 49 -14.06 -8.28 0.21
C GLY A 49 -14.97 -8.42 1.44
N ASN A 50 -14.91 -9.56 2.12
CA ASN A 50 -15.68 -9.78 3.35
C ASN A 50 -15.09 -9.01 4.53
N MET A 51 -13.76 -9.01 4.67
CA MET A 51 -13.07 -8.20 5.68
C MET A 51 -13.44 -6.71 5.56
N SER A 52 -13.41 -6.17 4.33
CA SER A 52 -13.80 -4.77 4.10
C SER A 52 -15.27 -4.49 4.47
N LYS A 53 -16.18 -5.45 4.29
CA LYS A 53 -17.58 -5.29 4.71
C LYS A 53 -17.68 -5.21 6.24
N MET A 54 -16.91 -6.02 6.96
CA MET A 54 -16.87 -5.98 8.42
C MET A 54 -16.25 -4.70 8.95
N LEU A 55 -15.10 -4.29 8.43
CA LEU A 55 -14.42 -3.05 8.84
C LEU A 55 -15.27 -1.79 8.58
N LYS A 56 -16.20 -1.82 7.62
CA LYS A 56 -17.16 -0.72 7.38
C LYS A 56 -18.22 -0.58 8.48
N CYS A 57 -18.36 -1.58 9.36
CA CYS A 57 -19.27 -1.51 10.50
C CYS A 57 -18.63 -0.82 11.72
N ALA A 58 -17.32 -0.63 11.72
CA ALA A 58 -16.61 0.16 12.72
C ALA A 58 -16.83 1.66 12.44
N GLY A 59 -17.03 2.43 13.51
CA GLY A 59 -16.91 3.88 13.47
C GLY A 59 -15.47 4.29 13.19
N ASN A 60 -15.27 5.53 12.73
CA ASN A 60 -13.92 6.04 12.43
C ASN A 60 -13.03 6.13 13.69
N ASP A 61 -13.65 6.32 14.85
CA ASP A 61 -12.97 6.47 16.14
C ASP A 61 -13.06 5.19 16.99
N ASP A 62 -13.68 4.10 16.49
CA ASP A 62 -13.80 2.85 17.23
C ASP A 62 -12.42 2.18 17.40
N ILE A 63 -12.19 1.60 18.58
CA ILE A 63 -11.04 0.74 18.85
C ILE A 63 -11.31 -0.61 18.20
N ILE A 64 -10.41 -1.03 17.31
CA ILE A 64 -10.54 -2.30 16.58
C ILE A 64 -9.56 -3.32 17.17
N THR A 65 -10.10 -4.41 17.71
CA THR A 65 -9.33 -5.56 18.17
C THR A 65 -9.53 -6.75 17.21
N ILE A 66 -8.43 -7.35 16.75
CA ILE A 66 -8.44 -8.55 15.91
C ILE A 66 -7.93 -9.73 16.75
N LYS A 67 -8.73 -10.79 16.87
CA LYS A 67 -8.38 -12.01 17.60
C LYS A 67 -8.48 -13.22 16.69
N ALA A 68 -7.47 -14.07 16.72
CA ALA A 68 -7.46 -15.35 16.04
C ALA A 68 -6.65 -16.34 16.87
N ASP A 69 -7.19 -17.53 17.05
CA ASP A 69 -6.52 -18.63 17.75
C ASP A 69 -5.79 -19.55 16.76
N ASP A 70 -4.71 -20.17 17.24
CA ASP A 70 -3.92 -21.15 16.47
C ASP A 70 -4.80 -22.37 16.14
N GLY A 71 -5.01 -22.63 14.85
CA GLY A 71 -5.89 -23.71 14.37
C GLY A 71 -7.39 -23.39 14.36
N SER A 72 -7.79 -22.13 14.58
CA SER A 72 -9.18 -21.71 14.37
C SER A 72 -9.48 -21.51 12.89
N ASP A 73 -10.69 -21.88 12.47
CA ASP A 73 -11.22 -21.63 11.12
C ASP A 73 -11.82 -20.22 11.01
N THR A 74 -11.75 -19.42 12.07
CA THR A 74 -12.38 -18.10 12.16
C THR A 74 -11.45 -17.07 12.79
N VAL A 75 -11.75 -15.80 12.48
CA VAL A 75 -11.13 -14.61 13.04
C VAL A 75 -12.22 -13.68 13.56
N THR A 76 -12.01 -13.10 14.73
CA THR A 76 -12.93 -12.19 15.38
C THR A 76 -12.43 -10.76 15.26
N PHE A 77 -13.32 -9.87 14.82
CA PHE A 77 -13.15 -8.42 14.88
C PHE A 77 -14.08 -7.88 15.96
N MET A 78 -13.51 -7.20 16.94
CA MET A 78 -14.23 -6.53 18.01
C MET A 78 -14.06 -5.03 17.80
N PHE A 79 -15.18 -4.31 17.71
CA PHE A 79 -15.21 -2.85 17.59
C PHE A 79 -15.80 -2.26 18.86
N GLU A 80 -15.02 -1.43 19.54
CA GLU A 80 -15.41 -0.79 20.79
C GLU A 80 -15.44 0.73 20.58
N SER A 81 -16.57 1.36 20.89
CA SER A 81 -16.67 2.82 20.92
C SER A 81 -15.74 3.39 22.00
N PRO A 82 -15.09 4.55 21.80
CA PRO A 82 -14.26 5.18 22.83
C PRO A 82 -14.98 5.41 24.17
N THR A 83 -16.31 5.59 24.13
CA THR A 83 -17.16 5.76 25.33
C THR A 83 -17.58 4.43 25.96
N GLN A 84 -17.18 3.29 25.39
CA GLN A 84 -17.48 1.92 25.81
C GLN A 84 -18.98 1.57 25.93
N ASP A 85 -19.86 2.42 25.40
CA ASP A 85 -21.31 2.24 25.38
C ASP A 85 -21.78 1.28 24.28
N LYS A 86 -20.89 0.97 23.32
CA LYS A 86 -21.14 0.03 22.22
C LYS A 86 -19.92 -0.87 22.02
N ILE A 87 -20.16 -2.17 22.06
CA ILE A 87 -19.21 -3.22 21.68
C ILE A 87 -19.88 -4.08 20.62
N ALA A 88 -19.20 -4.32 19.50
CA ALA A 88 -19.70 -5.15 18.42
C ALA A 88 -18.68 -6.22 18.03
N ASP A 89 -19.09 -7.48 18.12
CA ASP A 89 -18.27 -8.64 17.76
C ASP A 89 -18.71 -9.21 16.41
N PHE A 90 -17.75 -9.37 15.50
CA PHE A 90 -17.93 -9.95 14.18
C PHE A 90 -16.98 -11.12 13.98
N GLU A 91 -17.53 -12.27 13.60
CA GLU A 91 -16.74 -13.46 13.31
C GLU A 91 -16.74 -13.77 11.80
N MET A 92 -15.56 -13.91 11.21
CA MET A 92 -15.38 -14.26 9.80
C MET A 92 -14.68 -15.60 9.66
N LYS A 93 -15.17 -16.43 8.74
CA LYS A 93 -14.49 -17.66 8.33
C LYS A 93 -13.22 -17.36 7.53
N LEU A 94 -12.15 -18.03 7.91
CA LEU A 94 -10.89 -18.08 7.19
C LEU A 94 -11.01 -19.01 5.98
N MET A 95 -10.06 -18.85 5.06
CA MET A 95 -9.90 -19.71 3.89
C MET A 95 -8.56 -20.44 4.00
N ASP A 96 -8.53 -21.69 3.58
CA ASP A 96 -7.27 -22.39 3.39
C ASP A 96 -6.55 -21.80 2.18
N ILE A 97 -5.40 -21.18 2.44
CA ILE A 97 -4.53 -20.61 1.39
C ILE A 97 -3.13 -21.18 1.63
N ASP A 98 -2.59 -21.83 0.60
CA ASP A 98 -1.19 -22.26 0.62
C ASP A 98 -0.28 -21.03 0.80
N SER A 99 0.44 -21.01 1.92
CA SER A 99 1.28 -19.89 2.30
C SER A 99 2.69 -20.06 1.75
N GLU A 100 2.96 -19.48 0.59
CA GLU A 100 4.33 -19.27 0.13
C GLU A 100 4.96 -18.15 0.95
N HIS A 101 6.01 -18.47 1.71
CA HIS A 101 6.79 -17.48 2.44
C HIS A 101 7.64 -16.68 1.45
N LEU A 102 7.18 -15.48 1.11
CA LEU A 102 7.97 -14.56 0.32
C LEU A 102 8.87 -13.74 1.22
N GLY A 103 10.18 -14.00 1.13
CA GLY A 103 11.19 -13.06 1.60
C GLY A 103 11.12 -11.80 0.74
N ILE A 104 11.16 -10.62 1.37
CA ILE A 104 11.44 -9.38 0.66
C ILE A 104 12.95 -9.26 0.67
N PRO A 105 13.65 -9.38 -0.47
CA PRO A 105 15.07 -9.12 -0.51
C PRO A 105 15.33 -7.64 -0.20
N ASP A 106 16.36 -7.36 0.60
CA ASP A 106 16.92 -6.03 0.67
C ASP A 106 17.57 -5.75 -0.69
N ALA A 107 16.95 -4.87 -1.46
CA ALA A 107 17.33 -4.62 -2.84
C ALA A 107 17.58 -3.13 -3.06
N GLU A 108 18.67 -2.82 -3.74
CA GLU A 108 19.04 -1.45 -4.08
C GLU A 108 18.27 -1.01 -5.32
N TYR A 109 17.62 0.16 -5.23
CA TYR A 109 16.88 0.74 -6.34
C TYR A 109 17.75 1.80 -7.04
N HIS A 110 17.62 1.88 -8.37
CA HIS A 110 18.35 2.85 -9.18
C HIS A 110 17.86 4.29 -8.96
N SER A 111 16.57 4.44 -8.66
CA SER A 111 15.96 5.72 -8.36
C SER A 111 14.85 5.58 -7.33
N ILE A 112 14.80 6.55 -6.41
CA ILE A 112 13.76 6.67 -5.39
C ILE A 112 13.17 8.08 -5.49
N VAL A 113 11.85 8.15 -5.59
CA VAL A 113 11.12 9.42 -5.71
C VAL A 113 10.12 9.51 -4.58
N ARG A 114 10.24 10.54 -3.74
CA ARG A 114 9.24 10.90 -2.72
C ARG A 114 8.48 12.15 -3.17
N MET A 115 7.16 12.11 -3.08
CA MET A 115 6.29 13.22 -3.45
C MET A 115 4.99 13.20 -2.65
N PRO A 116 4.16 14.26 -2.72
CA PRO A 116 2.83 14.24 -2.12
C PRO A 116 1.97 13.12 -2.71
N SER A 117 1.34 12.33 -1.84
CA SER A 117 0.49 11.21 -2.26
C SER A 117 -0.72 11.68 -3.08
N GLY A 118 -1.27 12.84 -2.71
CA GLY A 118 -2.36 13.50 -3.42
C GLY A 118 -1.96 13.89 -4.85
N GLU A 119 -0.72 14.33 -5.08
CA GLU A 119 -0.22 14.68 -6.40
C GLU A 119 -0.06 13.44 -7.27
N PHE A 120 0.59 12.39 -6.73
CA PHE A 120 0.70 11.11 -7.43
C PHE A 120 -0.67 10.51 -7.79
N SER A 121 -1.66 10.62 -6.90
CA SER A 121 -3.02 10.17 -7.18
C SER A 121 -3.69 10.95 -8.32
N ARG A 122 -3.45 12.27 -8.45
CA ARG A 122 -4.00 13.07 -9.55
C ARG A 122 -3.35 12.67 -10.87
N ILE A 123 -2.01 12.62 -10.90
CA ILE A 123 -1.23 12.20 -12.08
C ILE A 123 -1.73 10.85 -12.61
N CYS A 124 -1.91 9.84 -11.76
CA CYS A 124 -2.40 8.54 -12.20
C CYS A 124 -3.80 8.62 -12.81
N LYS A 125 -4.71 9.37 -12.20
CA LYS A 125 -6.10 9.52 -12.70
C LYS A 125 -6.13 10.26 -14.03
N ASP A 126 -5.40 11.36 -14.13
CA ASP A 126 -5.35 12.20 -15.32
C ASP A 126 -4.80 11.42 -16.51
N LEU A 127 -3.67 10.73 -16.34
CA LEU A 127 -3.07 9.92 -17.40
C LEU A 127 -3.95 8.74 -17.82
N SER A 128 -4.75 8.20 -16.89
CA SER A 128 -5.69 7.09 -17.19
C SER A 128 -6.87 7.51 -18.03
N SER A 129 -7.17 8.81 -18.12
CA SER A 129 -8.19 9.32 -19.04
C SER A 129 -7.71 9.36 -20.49
N ILE A 130 -6.40 9.24 -20.71
CA ILE A 130 -5.75 9.37 -22.03
C ILE A 130 -5.27 8.03 -22.56
N GLY A 131 -4.65 7.20 -21.72
CA GLY A 131 -4.12 5.89 -22.11
C GLY A 131 -4.01 4.90 -20.96
N ASP A 132 -3.76 3.64 -21.28
CA ASP A 132 -3.75 2.54 -20.30
C ASP A 132 -2.39 2.32 -19.62
N THR A 133 -1.32 2.90 -20.17
CA THR A 133 0.06 2.68 -19.73
C THR A 133 0.75 4.01 -19.44
N VAL A 134 1.44 4.08 -18.30
CA VAL A 134 2.32 5.18 -17.94
C VAL A 134 3.77 4.76 -18.05
N VAL A 135 4.58 5.58 -18.72
CA VAL A 135 6.04 5.52 -18.68
C VAL A 135 6.52 6.47 -17.59
N ILE A 136 7.20 5.92 -16.58
CA ILE A 136 7.84 6.69 -15.51
C ILE A 136 9.33 6.72 -15.79
N SER A 137 9.87 7.91 -16.04
CA SER A 137 11.27 8.13 -16.34
C SER A 137 11.89 9.06 -15.30
N VAL A 138 12.97 8.65 -14.66
CA VAL A 138 13.74 9.48 -13.72
C VAL A 138 15.06 9.84 -14.38
N THR A 139 15.33 11.13 -14.48
CA THR A 139 16.58 11.68 -15.03
C THR A 139 17.07 12.83 -14.13
N LYS A 140 18.20 13.43 -14.50
CA LYS A 140 18.72 14.63 -13.81
C LYS A 140 17.75 15.82 -13.85
N GLU A 141 16.80 15.85 -14.79
CA GLU A 141 15.82 16.93 -14.91
C GLU A 141 14.64 16.77 -13.95
N GLY A 142 14.43 15.58 -13.40
CA GLY A 142 13.31 15.24 -12.53
C GLY A 142 12.68 13.90 -12.89
N VAL A 143 11.47 13.67 -12.37
CA VAL A 143 10.64 12.51 -12.71
C VAL A 143 9.60 12.91 -13.74
N LYS A 144 9.47 12.13 -14.80
CA LYS A 144 8.52 12.34 -15.89
C LYS A 144 7.53 11.18 -15.95
N PHE A 145 6.25 11.50 -16.02
CA PHE A 145 5.15 10.58 -16.26
C PHE A 145 4.59 10.84 -17.66
N SER A 146 4.61 9.83 -18.52
CA SER A 146 4.14 9.96 -19.90
C SER A 146 3.11 8.89 -20.23
N THR A 147 2.07 9.23 -20.98
CA THR A 147 1.10 8.27 -21.52
C THR A 147 0.79 8.62 -22.97
N ALA A 148 0.41 7.60 -23.74
CA ALA A 148 -0.11 7.74 -25.09
C ALA A 148 -1.35 6.85 -25.23
N GLY A 149 -2.38 7.37 -25.88
CA GLY A 149 -3.59 6.63 -26.22
C GLY A 149 -4.34 7.29 -27.37
N ASP A 150 -5.58 6.86 -27.59
CA ASP A 150 -6.33 7.16 -28.82
C ASP A 150 -6.60 8.66 -29.01
N ILE A 151 -6.79 9.38 -27.91
CA ILE A 151 -7.10 10.82 -27.92
C ILE A 151 -5.85 11.72 -27.97
N GLY A 152 -4.65 11.15 -27.76
CA GLY A 152 -3.40 11.90 -27.78
C GLY A 152 -2.35 11.40 -26.79
N THR A 153 -1.42 12.29 -26.46
CA THR A 153 -0.32 12.01 -25.51
C THR A 153 -0.31 13.04 -24.38
N ALA A 154 0.13 12.63 -23.19
CA ALA A 154 0.36 13.55 -22.08
C ALA A 154 1.71 13.28 -21.43
N ASN A 155 2.32 14.37 -20.95
CA ASN A 155 3.61 14.37 -20.29
C ASN A 155 3.53 15.30 -19.08
N ILE A 156 3.85 14.77 -17.89
CA ILE A 156 3.90 15.53 -16.64
C ILE A 156 5.31 15.38 -16.08
N VAL A 157 5.97 16.49 -15.76
CA VAL A 157 7.34 16.50 -15.23
C VAL A 157 7.33 17.16 -13.86
N LEU A 158 7.78 16.42 -12.85
CA LEU A 158 8.00 16.94 -11.51
C LEU A 158 9.50 17.10 -11.28
N ARG A 159 9.91 18.30 -10.89
CA ARG A 159 11.29 18.59 -10.52
C ARG A 159 11.46 18.48 -9.02
N GLN A 160 12.68 18.19 -8.59
CA GLN A 160 13.03 18.23 -7.18
C GLN A 160 12.74 19.63 -6.62
N ASN A 161 12.01 19.67 -5.51
CA ASN A 161 11.66 20.91 -4.82
C ASN A 161 11.64 20.63 -3.31
N THR A 162 12.64 21.16 -2.62
CA THR A 162 12.80 21.04 -1.16
C THR A 162 12.56 22.36 -0.43
N THR A 163 12.35 23.46 -1.16
CA THR A 163 12.03 24.78 -0.60
C THR A 163 10.52 24.96 -0.54
N VAL A 164 9.88 24.22 0.35
CA VAL A 164 8.44 24.26 0.61
C VAL A 164 8.19 24.55 2.08
N ASP A 165 7.08 25.23 2.39
CA ASP A 165 6.71 25.58 3.77
C ASP A 165 6.48 24.33 4.63
N LYS A 166 6.07 23.24 3.98
CA LYS A 166 5.65 21.98 4.57
C LYS A 166 6.49 20.82 3.99
N PRO A 167 7.25 20.06 4.81
CA PRO A 167 8.08 18.97 4.32
C PRO A 167 7.33 17.89 3.53
N GLU A 168 6.05 17.68 3.83
CA GLU A 168 5.14 16.75 3.15
C GLU A 168 4.83 17.16 1.69
N ASP A 169 4.93 18.45 1.38
CA ASP A 169 4.71 18.99 0.04
C ASP A 169 5.98 18.89 -0.85
N ALA A 170 7.10 18.46 -0.28
CA ALA A 170 8.39 18.40 -0.98
C ALA A 170 8.45 17.24 -1.98
N ILE A 171 9.12 17.49 -3.10
CA ILE A 171 9.49 16.44 -4.06
C ILE A 171 10.98 16.18 -3.90
N VAL A 172 11.31 14.96 -3.47
CA VAL A 172 12.70 14.51 -3.27
C VAL A 172 12.98 13.39 -4.27
N ILE A 173 14.09 13.51 -4.99
CA ILE A 173 14.51 12.56 -6.02
C ILE A 173 15.94 12.14 -5.69
N GLU A 174 16.11 10.86 -5.36
CA GLU A 174 17.40 10.22 -5.19
C GLU A 174 17.64 9.34 -6.42
N MET A 175 18.59 9.70 -7.27
CA MET A 175 18.86 9.01 -8.51
C MET A 175 20.34 8.59 -8.56
N ASN A 176 20.57 7.28 -8.50
CA ASN A 176 21.88 6.68 -8.76
C ASN A 176 22.08 6.49 -10.26
N GLU A 177 21.08 5.89 -10.93
CA GLU A 177 21.07 5.68 -12.38
C GLU A 177 19.73 6.11 -12.99
N PRO A 178 19.72 6.70 -14.21
CA PRO A 178 18.48 6.99 -14.92
C PRO A 178 17.69 5.72 -15.20
N VAL A 179 16.39 5.76 -14.95
CA VAL A 179 15.49 4.61 -15.15
C VAL A 179 14.26 5.04 -15.92
N SER A 180 13.77 4.20 -16.83
CA SER A 180 12.54 4.46 -17.58
C SER A 180 11.75 3.17 -17.74
N LEU A 181 10.60 3.09 -17.08
CA LEU A 181 9.81 1.86 -16.98
C LEU A 181 8.34 2.13 -17.30
N SER A 182 7.70 1.14 -17.92
CA SER A 182 6.29 1.20 -18.32
C SER A 182 5.42 0.39 -17.37
N PHE A 183 4.32 1.00 -16.91
CA PHE A 183 3.38 0.38 -15.99
C PHE A 183 1.94 0.57 -16.44
N ALA A 184 1.12 -0.45 -16.28
CA ALA A 184 -0.32 -0.33 -16.51
C ALA A 184 -0.97 0.55 -15.43
N LEU A 185 -1.61 1.64 -15.86
CA LEU A 185 -2.22 2.66 -15.01
C LEU A 185 -3.36 2.13 -14.15
N ARG A 186 -4.05 1.07 -14.59
CA ARG A 186 -5.03 0.32 -13.79
C ARG A 186 -4.49 -0.10 -12.42
N TYR A 187 -3.22 -0.48 -12.35
CA TYR A 187 -2.57 -0.87 -11.10
C TYR A 187 -2.10 0.34 -10.30
N MET A 188 -1.58 1.37 -10.96
CA MET A 188 -1.20 2.63 -10.30
C MET A 188 -2.41 3.27 -9.60
N ASN A 189 -3.56 3.33 -10.26
CA ASN A 189 -4.83 3.76 -9.64
C ASN A 189 -5.33 2.85 -8.51
N SER A 190 -4.89 1.59 -8.49
CA SER A 190 -5.20 0.70 -7.37
C SER A 190 -4.31 1.02 -6.16
N PHE A 191 -3.03 1.37 -6.38
CA PHE A 191 -2.11 1.79 -5.33
C PHE A 191 -2.52 3.14 -4.72
N THR A 192 -2.99 4.09 -5.53
CA THR A 192 -3.41 5.43 -5.05
C THR A 192 -4.63 5.42 -4.14
N LYS A 193 -5.32 4.29 -3.99
CA LYS A 193 -6.36 4.13 -2.95
C LYS A 193 -5.79 4.19 -1.53
N ALA A 194 -4.48 4.02 -1.36
CA ALA A 194 -3.78 4.20 -0.09
C ALA A 194 -3.45 5.67 0.24
N THR A 195 -3.76 6.63 -0.64
CA THR A 195 -3.52 8.07 -0.41
C THR A 195 -4.01 8.58 0.95
N PRO A 196 -5.19 8.16 1.48
CA PRO A 196 -5.62 8.61 2.81
C PRO A 196 -4.76 8.12 3.98
N LEU A 197 -3.85 7.15 3.76
CA LEU A 197 -2.99 6.57 4.81
C LEU A 197 -1.71 7.36 5.05
N SER A 198 -1.31 8.23 4.10
CA SER A 198 -0.08 9.02 4.22
C SER A 198 -0.14 10.23 3.29
N GLU A 199 0.32 11.38 3.76
CA GLU A 199 0.45 12.60 2.96
C GLU A 199 1.52 12.47 1.86
N THR A 200 2.45 11.52 2.01
CA THR A 200 3.53 11.28 1.05
C THR A 200 3.52 9.86 0.49
N VAL A 201 4.05 9.70 -0.71
CA VAL A 201 4.29 8.41 -1.35
C VAL A 201 5.75 8.32 -1.80
N THR A 202 6.35 7.15 -1.64
CA THR A 202 7.70 6.85 -2.12
C THR A 202 7.64 5.80 -3.22
N ILE A 203 8.21 6.10 -4.38
CA ILE A 203 8.25 5.22 -5.55
C ILE A 203 9.71 4.82 -5.77
N SER A 204 10.00 3.52 -5.63
CA SER A 204 11.34 2.97 -5.86
C SER A 204 11.37 2.18 -7.16
N LEU A 205 12.32 2.50 -8.04
CA LEU A 205 12.41 2.03 -9.41
C LEU A 205 13.80 1.43 -9.68
N SER A 206 13.83 0.27 -10.30
CA SER A 206 15.02 -0.37 -10.85
C SER A 206 14.61 -1.15 -12.10
N SER A 207 15.51 -1.22 -13.09
CA SER A 207 15.27 -1.98 -14.32
C SER A 207 15.20 -3.49 -14.10
N GLU A 208 15.73 -3.96 -12.97
CA GLU A 208 15.85 -5.38 -12.64
C GLU A 208 14.83 -5.85 -11.60
N LEU A 209 14.15 -4.90 -10.94
CA LEU A 209 13.25 -5.18 -9.83
C LEU A 209 11.84 -4.65 -10.11
N PRO A 210 10.81 -5.25 -9.49
CA PRO A 210 9.47 -4.67 -9.48
C PRO A 210 9.46 -3.26 -8.87
N VAL A 211 8.58 -2.39 -9.36
CA VAL A 211 8.34 -1.09 -8.72
C VAL A 211 7.78 -1.28 -7.31
N VAL A 212 8.30 -0.51 -6.36
CA VAL A 212 7.74 -0.40 -5.02
C VAL A 212 7.06 0.95 -4.87
N VAL A 213 5.81 0.93 -4.43
CA VAL A 213 5.03 2.13 -4.09
C VAL A 213 4.70 2.04 -2.61
N GLU A 214 5.38 2.84 -1.80
CA GLU A 214 5.30 2.82 -0.34
C GLU A 214 4.54 4.06 0.17
N TYR A 215 3.57 3.81 1.05
CA TYR A 215 2.88 4.83 1.84
C TYR A 215 3.28 4.62 3.29
N LYS A 216 4.07 5.54 3.87
CA LYS A 216 4.49 5.43 5.27
C LYS A 216 3.42 6.04 6.16
N ASN A 217 2.85 5.22 7.03
CA ASN A 217 1.98 5.72 8.09
C ASN A 217 2.87 6.28 9.21
N HIS A 218 2.81 7.60 9.43
CA HIS A 218 3.35 8.22 10.64
C HIS A 218 2.28 8.15 11.71
N MET A 219 2.25 7.07 12.48
CA MET A 219 1.44 7.06 13.70
C MET A 219 2.19 7.88 14.76
N HIS A 220 1.51 8.91 15.28
CA HIS A 220 1.92 9.67 16.45
C HIS A 220 1.55 8.94 17.73
#